data_AF-A0A7C0VSU9-F1
#
_entry.id   AF-A0A7C0VSU9-F1
#
_cell.length_a   1.000
_cell.length_b   1.000
_cell.length_c   1.000
_cell.angle_alpha   90.00
_cell.angle_beta   90.00
_cell.angle_gamma   90.00
#
_symmetry.space_group_name_H-M   'P 1'
#
loop_
_entity.id
_entity.type
_entity.pdbx_description
1 polymer ?
#
loop_
_entity_poly.entity_id
_entity_poly.type
_entity_poly.pdbx_seq_one_letter_code
_entity_poly.pdbx_strand_id
1 'polypeptide(L)'
;MPPRESMVKELTRLIDESTNPWRKAAFYDDPEVMGLLDQLYDRWEQGGRVGIPLDYATDEEIQFLYGKAVNLRPEAEKGVLRKLAKKILPAGGEED
;
A
#
# COMPACT_ATOMS: atom_id res chain seq x y z
N MET A 1 6.37 -17.93 -9.13
CA MET A 1 5.51 -16.77 -8.89
C MET A 1 4.09 -17.13 -9.30
N PRO A 2 3.04 -16.72 -8.56
CA PRO A 2 1.66 -16.89 -9.00
C PRO A 2 1.37 -16.04 -10.26
N PRO A 3 0.29 -16.34 -11.00
CA PRO A 3 -0.14 -15.51 -12.14
C PRO A 3 -0.43 -14.07 -11.72
N ARG A 4 -0.27 -13.12 -12.66
CA ARG A 4 -0.52 -11.69 -12.44
C ARG A 4 -1.89 -11.42 -11.82
N GLU A 5 -2.95 -11.95 -12.40
CA GLU A 5 -4.32 -11.75 -11.93
C GLU A 5 -4.51 -12.25 -10.49
N SER A 6 -3.88 -13.38 -10.14
CA SER A 6 -3.89 -13.91 -8.78
C SER A 6 -3.15 -12.98 -7.80
N MET A 7 -2.01 -12.42 -8.20
CA MET A 7 -1.27 -11.45 -7.39
C MET A 7 -2.06 -10.17 -7.14
N VAL A 8 -2.71 -9.62 -8.18
CA VAL A 8 -3.55 -8.42 -8.05
C VAL A 8 -4.70 -8.70 -7.08
N LYS A 9 -5.42 -9.80 -7.28
CA LYS A 9 -6.54 -10.18 -6.41
C LYS A 9 -6.10 -10.37 -4.96
N GLU A 10 -4.98 -11.03 -4.74
CA GLU A 10 -4.47 -11.27 -3.40
C GLU A 10 -3.90 -10.00 -2.75
N LEU A 11 -3.24 -9.13 -3.52
CA LEU A 11 -2.79 -7.82 -3.06
C LEU A 11 -3.98 -6.98 -2.56
N THR A 12 -5.04 -6.88 -3.36
CA THR A 12 -6.27 -6.17 -2.98
C THR A 12 -6.87 -6.77 -1.70
N ARG A 13 -6.91 -8.11 -1.59
CA ARG A 13 -7.40 -8.80 -0.39
C ARG A 13 -6.55 -8.51 0.86
N LEU A 14 -5.23 -8.48 0.71
CA LEU A 14 -4.28 -8.32 1.82
C LEU A 14 -4.19 -6.90 2.35
N ILE A 15 -4.47 -5.89 1.50
CA ILE A 15 -4.26 -4.48 1.78
C ILE A 15 -5.58 -3.71 1.82
N ASP A 16 -6.34 -3.69 0.72
CA ASP A 16 -7.53 -2.85 0.57
C ASP A 16 -8.77 -3.44 1.25
N GLU A 17 -8.98 -4.74 1.12
CA GLU A 17 -10.09 -5.46 1.78
C GLU A 17 -9.70 -5.99 3.16
N SER A 18 -8.48 -5.68 3.62
CA SER A 18 -8.01 -6.17 4.91
C SER A 18 -8.84 -5.61 6.05
N THR A 19 -9.30 -6.49 6.94
CA THR A 19 -9.93 -6.10 8.20
C THR A 19 -8.93 -5.53 9.22
N ASN A 20 -7.62 -5.59 8.93
CA ASN A 20 -6.54 -5.10 9.78
C ASN A 20 -6.00 -3.76 9.24
N PRO A 21 -6.40 -2.61 9.81
CA PRO A 21 -6.06 -1.29 9.26
C PRO A 21 -4.55 -1.01 9.22
N TRP A 22 -3.77 -1.65 10.10
CA TRP A 22 -2.32 -1.49 10.14
C TRP A 22 -1.63 -1.99 8.87
N ARG A 23 -2.17 -3.02 8.19
CA ARG A 23 -1.57 -3.55 6.95
C ARG A 23 -1.63 -2.49 5.86
N LYS A 24 -2.81 -1.86 5.73
CA LYS A 24 -3.04 -0.74 4.82
C LYS A 24 -2.11 0.43 5.14
N ALA A 25 -2.03 0.81 6.42
CA ALA A 25 -1.15 1.90 6.86
C ALA A 25 0.33 1.59 6.58
N ALA A 26 0.80 0.39 6.89
CA ALA A 26 2.19 -0.01 6.65
C ALA A 26 2.54 -0.03 5.16
N PHE A 27 1.63 -0.53 4.33
CA PHE A 27 1.84 -0.62 2.89
C PHE A 27 1.95 0.75 2.23
N TYR A 28 1.03 1.67 2.53
CA TYR A 28 1.05 3.02 1.96
C TYR A 28 2.00 4.00 2.69
N ASP A 29 2.64 3.59 3.78
CA ASP A 29 3.72 4.36 4.42
C ASP A 29 5.11 3.98 3.85
N ASP A 30 5.19 2.93 3.03
CA ASP A 30 6.41 2.57 2.30
C ASP A 30 6.63 3.54 1.11
N PRO A 31 7.75 4.30 1.09
CA PRO A 31 7.99 5.29 0.05
C PRO A 31 8.20 4.68 -1.34
N GLU A 32 8.71 3.45 -1.44
CA GLU A 32 8.88 2.77 -2.73
C GLU A 32 7.52 2.34 -3.29
N VAL A 33 6.61 1.89 -2.42
CA VAL A 33 5.23 1.58 -2.80
C VAL A 33 4.52 2.85 -3.29
N MET A 34 4.57 3.93 -2.51
CA MET A 34 3.93 5.19 -2.90
C MET A 34 4.49 5.75 -4.21
N GLY A 35 5.81 5.74 -4.37
CA GLY A 35 6.44 6.24 -5.60
C GLY A 35 6.07 5.43 -6.84
N LEU A 36 5.86 4.12 -6.71
CA LEU A 36 5.36 3.30 -7.81
C LEU A 36 3.86 3.55 -8.07
N LEU A 37 3.04 3.65 -7.02
CA LEU A 37 1.61 3.91 -7.18
C LEU A 37 1.35 5.26 -7.88
N ASP A 38 2.09 6.30 -7.53
CA ASP A 38 1.99 7.61 -8.21
C ASP A 38 2.27 7.47 -9.72
N GLN A 39 3.32 6.73 -10.10
CA GLN A 39 3.61 6.46 -11.51
C GLN A 39 2.50 5.66 -12.20
N LEU A 40 1.88 4.71 -11.50
CA LEU A 40 0.75 3.94 -12.05
C LEU A 40 -0.49 4.81 -12.22
N TYR A 41 -0.75 5.73 -11.30
CA TYR A 41 -1.80 6.74 -11.44
C TYR A 41 -1.55 7.63 -12.65
N ASP A 42 -0.33 8.14 -12.83
CA ASP A 42 0.03 8.96 -14.00
C ASP A 42 -0.21 8.20 -15.32
N ARG A 43 0.21 6.94 -15.40
CA ARG A 43 0.00 6.09 -16.59
C ARG A 43 -1.49 5.84 -16.84
N TRP A 44 -2.26 5.59 -15.78
CA TRP A 44 -3.71 5.40 -15.86
C TRP A 44 -4.41 6.67 -16.35
N GLU A 45 -4.00 7.83 -15.86
CA GLU A 45 -4.54 9.12 -16.30
C GLU A 45 -4.21 9.42 -17.77
N GLN A 46 -2.96 9.19 -18.18
CA GLN A 46 -2.53 9.30 -19.58
C GLN A 46 -3.26 8.31 -20.48
N GLY A 47 -3.61 7.14 -19.93
CA GLY A 47 -4.42 6.11 -20.58
C GLY A 47 -5.92 6.39 -20.62
N GLY A 48 -6.38 7.57 -20.21
CA GLY A 48 -7.79 7.95 -20.23
C GLY A 48 -8.61 7.37 -19.07
N ARG A 49 -7.95 6.92 -18.00
CA ARG A 49 -8.56 6.36 -16.78
C ARG A 49 -9.46 5.14 -17.03
N VAL A 50 -9.12 4.32 -18.02
CA VAL A 50 -9.83 3.06 -18.30
C VAL A 50 -9.32 1.98 -17.35
N GLY A 51 -10.21 1.17 -16.76
CA GLY A 51 -9.80 0.14 -15.80
C GLY A 51 -9.28 0.73 -14.48
N ILE A 52 -8.29 0.07 -13.87
CA ILE A 52 -7.66 0.50 -12.61
C ILE A 52 -6.15 0.78 -12.80
N PRO A 53 -5.50 1.56 -11.91
CA PRO A 53 -4.06 1.84 -12.02
C PRO A 53 -3.17 0.60 -12.12
N LEU A 54 -3.53 -0.50 -11.43
CA LEU A 54 -2.80 -1.76 -11.50
C LEU A 54 -2.84 -2.44 -12.87
N ASP A 55 -3.79 -2.09 -13.75
CA ASP A 55 -3.82 -2.59 -15.13
C ASP A 55 -2.68 -2.02 -15.97
N TYR A 56 -2.13 -0.87 -15.56
CA TYR A 56 -1.02 -0.15 -16.23
C TYR A 56 0.36 -0.53 -15.67
N ALA A 57 0.39 -1.44 -14.69
CA ALA A 57 1.63 -1.95 -14.11
C ALA A 57 2.27 -3.01 -14.99
N THR A 58 3.59 -3.10 -15.00
CA THR A 58 4.30 -4.26 -15.56
C THR A 58 4.17 -5.47 -14.62
N ASP A 59 4.50 -6.67 -15.11
CA ASP A 59 4.48 -7.86 -14.26
C ASP A 59 5.48 -7.78 -13.11
N GLU A 60 6.64 -7.12 -13.34
CA GLU A 60 7.65 -6.88 -12.31
C GLU A 60 7.14 -5.91 -11.24
N GLU A 61 6.41 -4.87 -11.62
CA GLU A 61 5.80 -3.91 -10.69
C GLU A 61 4.70 -4.55 -9.84
N ILE A 62 3.87 -5.42 -10.44
CA ILE A 62 2.89 -6.21 -9.68
C ILE A 62 3.60 -7.18 -8.71
N GLN A 63 4.67 -7.85 -9.16
CA GLN A 63 5.44 -8.74 -8.28
C GLN A 63 6.07 -7.97 -7.12
N PHE A 64 6.57 -6.76 -7.37
CA PHE A 64 7.12 -5.89 -6.34
C PHE A 64 6.05 -5.51 -5.30
N LEU A 65 4.90 -4.98 -5.74
CA LEU A 65 3.80 -4.59 -4.85
C LEU A 65 3.26 -5.79 -4.05
N TYR A 66 3.06 -6.91 -4.72
CA TYR A 66 2.65 -8.16 -4.08
C TYR A 66 3.68 -8.62 -3.04
N GLY A 67 4.96 -8.58 -3.40
CA GLY A 67 6.08 -8.90 -2.51
C GLY A 67 6.08 -8.05 -1.24
N LYS A 68 5.86 -6.74 -1.36
CA LYS A 68 5.73 -5.84 -0.20
C LYS A 68 4.55 -6.25 0.69
N ALA A 69 3.38 -6.53 0.09
CA ALA A 69 2.17 -6.88 0.82
C ALA A 69 2.26 -8.20 1.59
N VAL A 70 2.85 -9.25 1.00
CA VAL A 70 3.00 -10.56 1.67
C VAL A 70 4.06 -10.52 2.77
N ASN A 71 5.07 -9.66 2.65
CA ASN A 71 6.13 -9.52 3.64
C ASN A 71 5.73 -8.68 4.87
N LEU A 72 4.54 -8.08 4.89
CA LEU A 72 4.00 -7.42 6.08
C LEU A 72 3.71 -8.44 7.18
N ARG A 73 4.62 -8.50 8.16
CA ARG A 73 4.52 -9.40 9.31
C ARG A 73 3.85 -8.73 10.52
N PRO A 74 3.03 -9.47 11.29
CA PRO A 74 2.32 -8.92 12.45
C PRO A 74 3.25 -8.38 13.55
N GLU A 75 4.51 -8.79 13.62
CA GLU A 75 5.48 -8.25 14.56
C GLU A 75 5.72 -6.73 14.34
N ALA A 76 5.49 -6.24 13.12
CA ALA A 76 5.57 -4.81 12.81
C ALA A 76 4.33 -4.02 13.26
N GLU A 77 3.20 -4.69 13.55
CA GLU A 77 1.90 -4.07 13.83
C GLU A 77 1.97 -3.03 14.95
N LYS A 78 2.55 -3.39 16.11
CA LYS A 78 2.66 -2.46 17.25
C LYS A 78 3.44 -1.20 16.91
N GLY A 79 4.50 -1.33 16.12
CA GLY A 79 5.31 -0.20 15.67
C GLY A 79 4.55 0.72 14.72
N VAL A 80 3.85 0.13 13.75
CA VAL A 80 3.02 0.84 12.78
C VAL A 80 1.87 1.57 13.46
N LEU A 81 1.12 0.88 14.34
CA LEU A 81 0.01 1.47 15.08
C LEU A 81 0.46 2.61 15.99
N ARG A 82 1.61 2.48 16.65
CA ARG A 82 2.20 3.57 17.45
C ARG A 82 2.56 4.77 16.58
N LYS A 83 3.17 4.55 15.41
CA LYS A 83 3.49 5.62 14.45
C LYS A 83 2.22 6.31 13.94
N LEU A 84 1.19 5.53 13.62
CA LEU A 84 -0.11 6.02 13.16
C LEU A 84 -0.82 6.85 14.23
N ALA A 85 -0.87 6.36 15.47
CA ALA A 85 -1.46 7.09 16.59
C ALA A 85 -0.75 8.44 16.84
N LYS A 86 0.59 8.47 16.76
CA LYS A 86 1.38 9.72 16.88
C LYS A 86 1.13 10.70 15.72
N LYS A 87 0.75 10.21 14.54
CA LYS A 87 0.47 11.04 13.36
C LYS A 87 -0.94 11.64 13.41
N ILE A 88 -1.91 10.92 14.00
CA ILE A 88 -3.32 11.34 14.09
C ILE A 88 -3.57 12.22 15.31
N LEU A 89 -2.89 11.95 16.43
CA LEU A 89 -2.96 12.81 17.60
C LEU A 89 -1.94 13.96 17.42
N PRO A 90 -2.36 15.20 17.14
CA PRO A 90 -1.46 16.32 17.34
C PRO A 90 -1.07 16.29 18.81
N ALA A 91 0.21 16.50 19.11
CA ALA A 91 0.64 16.78 20.47
C ALA A 91 -0.08 18.06 20.91
N GLY A 92 -1.21 17.90 21.59
CA GLY A 92 -1.89 18.98 22.27
C GLY A 92 -1.10 19.29 23.53
N GLY A 93 -0.57 20.51 23.60
CA GLY A 93 0.00 21.10 24.81
C GLY A 93 1.52 21.27 24.77
N GLU A 94 1.99 22.24 23.98
CA GLU A 94 2.87 23.24 24.59
C GLU A 94 2.04 23.89 25.70
N GLU A 95 2.31 23.56 26.95
CA GLU A 95 1.96 24.37 28.10
C GLU A 95 3.29 24.75 28.75
N ASP A 96 3.60 26.04 28.57
CA ASP A 96 4.61 26.93 29.17
C ASP A 96 5.63 26.34 30.18
#